data_AF-A0A933J1F7-F1
#
_entry.id   AF-A0A933J1F7-F1
#
_cell.length_a   1.000
_cell.length_b   1.000
_cell.length_c   1.000
_cell.angle_alpha   90.00
_cell.angle_beta   90.00
_cell.angle_gamma   90.00
#
_symmetry.space_group_name_H-M   'P 1'
#
loop_
_entity.id
_entity.type
_entity.pdbx_description
1 polymer ?
#
loop_
_entity_poly.entity_id
_entity_poly.type
_entity_poly.pdbx_seq_one_letter_code
_entity_poly.pdbx_strand_id
1 'polypeptide(L)'
;MVKLIALFRKPADPAAFDRAYFETHVPLVRQVPELRRVEVARITGAPRGEPEYYLMAAMYFDDRAAMDRAMASPENAAAGKNLMGFAKGLVTFMFAEEVGE
;
A
#
# COMPACT_ATOMS: atom_id res chain seq x y z
N MET A 1 5.11 16.25 -2.03
CA MET A 1 5.83 14.96 -2.15
C MET A 1 5.12 14.07 -3.17
N VAL A 2 5.69 12.93 -3.53
CA VAL A 2 5.01 11.91 -4.35
C VAL A 2 4.63 10.70 -3.48
N LYS A 3 3.59 9.97 -3.87
CA LYS A 3 3.15 8.77 -3.16
C LYS A 3 2.66 7.67 -4.10
N LEU A 4 2.96 6.44 -3.71
CA LEU A 4 2.28 5.26 -4.23
C LEU A 4 1.09 4.98 -3.32
N ILE A 5 -0.10 4.84 -3.89
CA ILE A 5 -1.32 4.50 -3.17
C ILE A 5 -1.68 3.06 -3.52
N ALA A 6 -1.99 2.26 -2.51
CA ALA A 6 -2.56 0.93 -2.64
C ALA A 6 -3.96 0.91 -2.02
N LEU A 7 -4.98 0.60 -2.82
CA LEU A 7 -6.35 0.38 -2.35
C LEU A 7 -6.71 -1.09 -2.46
N PHE A 8 -7.21 -1.66 -1.36
CA PHE A 8 -7.55 -3.07 -1.27
C PHE A 8 -9.07 -3.23 -1.19
N ARG A 9 -9.64 -4.01 -2.11
CA ARG A 9 -11.02 -4.48 -1.99
C ARG A 9 -11.18 -5.41 -0.79
N LYS A 10 -12.43 -5.61 -0.35
CA LYS A 10 -12.75 -6.51 0.76
C LYS A 10 -12.28 -7.94 0.46
N PRO A 11 -11.35 -8.51 1.26
CA PRO A 11 -10.93 -9.90 1.12
C PRO A 11 -12.05 -10.84 1.60
N ALA A 12 -12.03 -12.09 1.11
CA ALA A 12 -12.95 -13.12 1.58
C ALA A 12 -12.72 -13.49 3.05
N ASP A 13 -11.46 -13.46 3.51
CA ASP A 13 -11.06 -13.63 4.90
C ASP A 13 -10.29 -12.39 5.39
N PRO A 14 -10.98 -11.44 6.05
CA PRO A 14 -10.37 -10.23 6.60
C PRO A 14 -9.30 -10.51 7.66
N ALA A 15 -9.47 -11.53 8.50
CA ALA A 15 -8.53 -11.81 9.58
C ALA A 15 -7.22 -12.41 9.05
N ALA A 16 -7.30 -13.30 8.06
CA ALA A 16 -6.11 -13.81 7.38
C ALA A 16 -5.39 -12.71 6.59
N PHE A 17 -6.14 -11.85 5.90
CA PHE A 17 -5.57 -10.69 5.19
C PHE A 17 -4.84 -9.76 6.17
N ASP A 18 -5.47 -9.37 7.27
CA ASP A 18 -4.89 -8.45 8.24
C ASP A 18 -3.59 -9.00 8.84
N ARG A 19 -3.57 -10.28 9.21
CA ARG A 19 -2.37 -10.93 9.72
C ARG A 19 -1.23 -10.87 8.70
N ALA A 20 -1.47 -11.31 7.47
CA ALA A 20 -0.48 -11.26 6.41
C ALA A 20 -0.01 -9.82 6.14
N TYR A 21 -0.95 -8.87 6.12
CA TYR A 21 -0.67 -7.47 5.84
C TYR A 21 0.18 -6.81 6.93
N PHE A 22 -0.26 -6.86 8.19
CA PHE A 22 0.39 -6.13 9.28
C PHE A 22 1.62 -6.84 9.84
N GLU A 23 1.61 -8.17 9.92
CA GLU A 23 2.73 -8.93 10.51
C GLU A 23 3.85 -9.21 9.50
N THR A 24 3.55 -9.25 8.18
CA THR A 24 4.57 -9.57 7.16
C THR A 24 4.75 -8.49 6.11
N HIS A 25 3.67 -7.97 5.53
CA HIS A 25 3.80 -7.05 4.40
C HIS A 25 4.31 -5.66 4.83
N VAL A 26 3.73 -5.06 5.86
CA VAL A 26 4.13 -3.73 6.36
C VAL A 26 5.62 -3.71 6.79
N PRO A 27 6.15 -4.71 7.53
CA PRO A 27 7.58 -4.77 7.82
C PRO A 27 8.48 -4.85 6.57
N LEU A 28 8.04 -5.50 5.49
CA LEU A 28 8.78 -5.51 4.22
C LEU A 28 8.72 -4.15 3.52
N VAL A 29 7.54 -3.53 3.47
CA VAL A 29 7.37 -2.19 2.88
C VAL A 29 8.25 -1.17 3.61
N ARG A 30 8.38 -1.25 4.94
CA ARG A 30 9.25 -0.35 5.73
C ARG A 30 10.74 -0.49 5.44
N GLN A 31 11.17 -1.56 4.76
CA GLN A 31 12.56 -1.73 4.34
C GLN A 31 12.84 -1.12 2.97
N VAL A 32 11.81 -0.67 2.24
CA VAL A 32 11.97 -0.03 0.94
C VAL A 32 12.79 1.26 1.10
N PRO A 33 13.87 1.44 0.32
CA PRO A 33 14.73 2.60 0.44
C PRO A 33 13.98 3.88 0.03
N GLU A 34 14.42 5.02 0.56
CA GLU A 34 13.87 6.36 0.29
C GLU A 34 12.40 6.57 0.69
N LEU A 35 11.76 5.56 1.28
CA LEU A 35 10.45 5.65 1.87
C LEU A 35 10.49 6.58 3.08
N ARG A 36 9.68 7.64 3.04
CA ARG A 36 9.59 8.63 4.12
C ARG A 36 8.52 8.28 5.12
N ARG A 37 7.40 7.76 4.64
CA ARG A 37 6.23 7.44 5.47
C ARG A 37 5.40 6.35 4.83
N VAL A 38 4.85 5.50 5.69
CA VAL A 38 3.75 4.59 5.32
C VAL A 38 2.55 4.97 6.17
N GLU A 39 1.48 5.36 5.51
CA GLU A 39 0.18 5.54 6.12
C GLU A 39 -0.69 4.34 5.77
N VAL A 40 -1.36 3.75 6.76
CA VAL A 40 -2.32 2.67 6.55
C VAL A 40 -3.64 3.08 7.20
N ALA A 41 -4.72 3.04 6.43
CA ALA A 41 -6.05 3.41 6.89
C ALA A 41 -7.05 2.28 6.64
N ARG A 42 -7.83 1.94 7.67
CA ARG A 42 -8.99 1.06 7.54
C ARG A 42 -10.14 1.86 6.93
N ILE A 43 -10.78 1.31 5.90
CA ILE A 43 -12.03 1.88 5.40
C ILE A 43 -13.17 1.34 6.27
N THR A 44 -13.87 2.22 6.98
CA THR A 44 -14.91 1.84 7.95
C THR A 44 -16.32 2.06 7.43
N GLY A 45 -16.49 2.71 6.28
CA GLY A 45 -17.80 2.95 5.68
C GLY A 45 -17.71 3.85 4.45
N ALA A 46 -18.86 4.09 3.83
CA ALA A 46 -19.04 5.05 2.75
C ALA A 46 -20.31 5.89 3.01
N PRO A 47 -20.39 7.14 2.50
CA PRO A 47 -21.59 7.96 2.63
C PRO A 47 -22.86 7.31 2.04
N ARG A 48 -22.69 6.35 1.13
CA ARG A 48 -23.77 5.54 0.55
C ARG A 48 -23.32 4.08 0.46
N GLY A 49 -24.14 3.18 1.01
CA GLY A 49 -23.96 1.73 0.88
C GLY A 49 -22.72 1.19 1.58
N GLU A 50 -22.38 -0.06 1.25
CA GLU A 50 -21.16 -0.73 1.70
C GLU A 50 -19.94 -0.18 0.94
N PRO A 51 -18.80 0.06 1.62
CA PRO A 51 -17.59 0.50 0.95
C PRO A 51 -17.02 -0.60 0.04
N GLU A 52 -16.60 -0.25 -1.18
CA GLU A 52 -15.92 -1.18 -2.09
C GLU A 52 -14.56 -1.62 -1.51
N TYR A 53 -13.88 -0.72 -0.82
CA TYR A 53 -12.55 -0.91 -0.28
C TYR A 53 -12.57 -1.23 1.21
N TYR A 54 -11.55 -1.96 1.64
CA TYR A 54 -11.35 -2.43 3.00
C TYR A 54 -10.14 -1.78 3.67
N LEU A 55 -9.10 -1.46 2.89
CA LEU A 55 -7.87 -0.87 3.40
C LEU A 55 -7.25 0.05 2.34
N MET A 56 -6.64 1.13 2.79
CA MET A 56 -5.77 2.00 1.99
C MET A 56 -4.38 2.00 2.60
N ALA A 57 -3.35 2.04 1.75
CA ALA A 57 -2.02 2.46 2.15
C ALA A 57 -1.47 3.53 1.22
N ALA A 58 -0.71 4.47 1.79
CA ALA A 58 0.03 5.48 1.06
C ALA A 58 1.51 5.44 1.48
N MET A 59 2.39 5.24 0.51
CA MET A 59 3.85 5.20 0.67
C MET A 59 4.42 6.47 0.08
N TYR A 60 5.02 7.31 0.92
CA TYR A 60 5.46 8.66 0.57
C TYR A 60 6.96 8.68 0.28
N PHE A 61 7.36 9.41 -0.75
CA PHE A 61 8.74 9.63 -1.18
C PHE A 61 8.94 11.12 -1.46
N ASP A 62 10.16 11.62 -1.34
CA ASP A 62 10.43 13.07 -1.52
C ASP A 62 10.02 13.56 -2.90
N ASP A 63 10.47 12.84 -3.94
CA ASP A 63 10.24 13.15 -5.34
C ASP A 63 10.12 11.89 -6.20
N ARG A 64 9.83 12.09 -7.49
CA ARG A 64 9.64 10.99 -8.44
C ARG A 64 10.90 10.14 -8.65
N ALA A 65 12.09 10.75 -8.65
CA ALA A 65 13.33 10.02 -8.84
C ALA A 65 13.62 9.10 -7.64
N ALA A 66 13.31 9.55 -6.42
CA ALA A 66 13.40 8.74 -5.22
C ALA A 66 12.43 7.56 -5.25
N MET A 67 11.19 7.81 -5.66
CA MET A 67 10.21 6.74 -5.86
C MET A 67 10.67 5.70 -6.90
N ASP A 68 11.20 6.14 -8.04
CA ASP A 68 11.64 5.21 -9.10
C ASP A 68 12.80 4.32 -8.63
N ARG A 69 13.77 4.87 -7.88
CA ARG A 69 14.85 4.09 -7.24
C ARG A 69 14.32 3.12 -6.19
N ALA A 70 13.38 3.57 -5.35
CA ALA A 70 12.71 2.74 -4.36
C ALA A 70 11.97 1.56 -5.01
N MET A 71 11.24 1.81 -6.09
CA MET A 71 10.50 0.77 -6.79
C MET A 71 11.40 -0.26 -7.49
N ALA A 72 12.58 0.16 -7.95
CA ALA A 72 13.56 -0.73 -8.57
C ALA A 72 14.35 -1.59 -7.57
N SER A 73 14.16 -1.38 -6.26
CA SER A 73 14.97 -2.02 -5.23
C SER A 73 14.60 -3.50 -4.98
N PRO A 74 15.55 -4.32 -4.50
CA PRO A 74 15.27 -5.69 -4.10
C PRO A 74 14.26 -5.79 -2.94
N GLU A 75 14.24 -4.81 -2.04
CA GLU A 75 13.27 -4.73 -0.93
C GLU A 75 11.85 -4.52 -1.45
N ASN A 76 11.66 -3.63 -2.43
CA ASN A 76 10.35 -3.45 -3.07
C ASN A 76 9.91 -4.70 -3.84
N ALA A 77 10.83 -5.38 -4.53
CA ALA A 77 10.54 -6.66 -5.17
C ALA A 77 10.09 -7.73 -4.16
N ALA A 78 10.71 -7.79 -2.98
CA ALA A 78 10.31 -8.70 -1.91
C ALA A 78 8.93 -8.35 -1.34
N ALA A 79 8.66 -7.06 -1.08
CA ALA A 79 7.35 -6.59 -0.63
C ALA A 79 6.25 -6.90 -1.64
N GLY A 80 6.50 -6.66 -2.92
CA GLY A 80 5.58 -6.98 -4.02
C GLY A 80 5.30 -8.48 -4.14
N LYS A 81 6.34 -9.32 -4.04
CA LYS A 81 6.19 -10.78 -4.06
C LYS A 81 5.33 -11.29 -2.90
N ASN A 82 5.57 -10.79 -1.68
CA ASN A 82 4.76 -11.10 -0.51
C ASN A 82 3.30 -10.67 -0.72
N LEU A 83 3.07 -9.44 -1.21
CA LEU A 83 1.74 -8.90 -1.44
C LEU A 83 0.92 -9.75 -2.42
N MET A 84 1.53 -10.18 -3.52
CA MET A 84 0.86 -11.02 -4.51
C MET A 84 0.48 -12.41 -3.97
N GLY A 85 1.07 -12.83 -2.85
CA GLY A 85 0.71 -14.09 -2.18
C GLY A 85 -0.68 -14.07 -1.55
N PHE A 86 -1.20 -12.91 -1.13
CA PHE A 86 -2.47 -12.82 -0.39
C PHE A 86 -3.44 -11.74 -0.91
N ALA A 87 -2.97 -10.75 -1.67
CA ALA A 87 -3.77 -9.62 -2.15
C ALA A 87 -3.91 -9.56 -3.68
N LYS A 88 -3.49 -10.62 -4.40
CA LYS A 88 -3.63 -10.69 -5.85
C LYS A 88 -5.11 -10.54 -6.26
N GLY A 89 -5.39 -9.60 -7.16
CA GLY A 89 -6.74 -9.28 -7.60
C GLY A 89 -7.56 -8.42 -6.64
N LEU A 90 -7.04 -8.13 -5.44
CA LEU A 90 -7.67 -7.24 -4.46
C LEU A 90 -7.09 -5.83 -4.48
N VAL A 91 -5.81 -5.70 -4.83
CA VAL A 91 -5.08 -4.42 -4.78
C VAL A 91 -5.16 -3.64 -6.09
N THR A 92 -5.38 -2.33 -5.98
CA THR A 92 -5.23 -1.33 -7.05
C THR A 92 -4.13 -0.36 -6.67
N PHE A 93 -3.22 -0.08 -7.60
CA PHE A 93 -2.12 0.87 -7.40
C PHE A 93 -2.33 2.15 -8.20
N MET A 94 -1.98 3.28 -7.59
CA MET A 94 -1.98 4.59 -8.23
C MET A 94 -0.75 5.37 -7.80
N PHE A 95 -0.18 6.14 -8.72
CA PHE A 95 0.78 7.19 -8.38
C PHE A 95 0.03 8.49 -8.17
N ALA A 96 0.40 9.22 -7.13
CA ALA A 96 -0.15 10.53 -6.85
C ALA A 96 0.97 11.49 -6.45
N GLU A 97 0.75 12.76 -6.75
CA GLU A 97 1.57 13.86 -6.29
C GLU A 97 0.71 14.72 -5.37
N GLU A 98 1.30 15.23 -4.29
CA GLU A 98 0.63 16.21 -3.45
C GLU A 98 0.65 17.57 -4.15
N VAL A 99 -0.55 18.09 -4.41
CA VAL A 99 -0.74 19.39 -5.05
C VAL A 99 -1.27 20.36 -3.98
N GLY A 100 -0.36 21.16 -3.43
CA GLY A 100 -0.66 22.18 -2.41
C GLY A 100 -0.88 21.64 -1.00
N GLU A 101 -0.67 22.52 -0.03
CA GLU A 101 -1.25 22.44 1.33
C GLU A 101 -2.43 23.41 1.41
#